data_AF-A0AAE7A9W0-F1
#
_entry.id   AF-A0AAE7A9W0-F1
#
_cell.length_a   1.000
_cell.length_b   1.000
_cell.length_c   1.000
_cell.angle_alpha   90.00
_cell.angle_beta   90.00
_cell.angle_gamma   90.00
#
_symmetry.space_group_name_H-M   'P 1'
#
loop_
_entity.id
_entity.type
_entity.pdbx_description
1 polymer ?
#
loop_
_entity_poly.entity_id
_entity_poly.type
_entity_poly.pdbx_seq_one_letter_code
_entity_poly.pdbx_strand_id
1 'polypeptide(L)'
;MLNFKKLALLSAILAAPVLASHSVSAAETAPGITDFTKPFNEYTWVMAHNGFLDEMREQLNRGVRGFMLDLHLGNLDSTPTAYLCHTLDTWKCSTRTDMKFADALNTVFLPFLRSNPNAVVTVTLENYVGRDVLNRAFDAVPGLADMMFDPRAYSGSRSWPTLQQIIGSGKRLIMLTDGHPGEYVSNGKTINLLKDSQWENQNYWDLGATTLKHDWSCPSRWNSYTPTVAVNGFSPWPRLFVMNQFHSFEKNAAHAGDVDNNLTYLERRVDSHCAAVFGKRTAPNFLAIDYNHRGDTFPYAAALTQGGYYFYEQNQANSAGDTTCVIPAGKDYNFSLPAHGCENDEARSLKLRGVAKGTRIAVYDSSSGDPKDDHAFIDVKRDIGLHESVVVGTFETQYEDADFKLTYVRNNGLDGKVSRISVGKTPADFSDASVVLYEGNGAGQNIVCTVSLAHSANFNFKSGNACKNDEAKSARILRAKAGTSFSVYGNWDQNRNQGYARVDVLRDITQPVVVGSFERNYDGGSWRITRGGSSSQLDGKVSSMRVQQP
;
A
#
# COMPACT_ATOMS: atom_id res chain seq x y z
N MET A 1 -62.75 39.46 -24.25
CA MET A 1 -62.16 38.64 -23.17
C MET A 1 -60.89 38.00 -23.70
N LEU A 2 -59.80 38.18 -22.95
CA LEU A 2 -58.48 37.51 -22.92
C LEU A 2 -57.66 37.26 -24.21
N ASN A 3 -56.52 37.96 -24.21
CA ASN A 3 -55.21 37.73 -24.83
C ASN A 3 -54.77 36.27 -25.06
N PHE A 4 -54.24 35.99 -26.26
CA PHE A 4 -53.33 34.88 -26.52
C PHE A 4 -51.87 35.36 -26.40
N LYS A 5 -51.14 34.85 -25.40
CA LYS A 5 -49.67 34.94 -25.32
C LYS A 5 -49.07 33.56 -25.60
N LYS A 6 -48.03 33.59 -26.45
CA LYS A 6 -47.09 32.50 -26.79
C LYS A 6 -46.56 31.79 -25.54
N LEU A 7 -46.37 30.46 -25.63
CA LEU A 7 -45.37 29.75 -24.85
C LEU A 7 -44.64 28.74 -25.74
N ALA A 8 -43.31 28.81 -25.70
CA ALA A 8 -42.37 28.02 -26.49
C ALA A 8 -42.27 26.59 -25.94
N LEU A 9 -42.17 25.61 -26.84
CA LEU A 9 -41.75 24.24 -26.54
C LEU A 9 -40.25 24.26 -26.17
N LEU A 10 -39.93 23.96 -24.91
CA LEU A 10 -38.60 23.46 -24.54
C LEU A 10 -38.63 21.93 -24.57
N SER A 11 -37.88 21.34 -25.49
CA SER A 11 -37.57 19.91 -25.49
C SER A 11 -36.61 19.61 -24.34
N ALA A 12 -37.11 19.01 -23.27
CA ALA A 12 -36.27 18.41 -22.23
C ALA A 12 -35.77 17.05 -22.74
N ILE A 13 -34.50 16.99 -23.10
CA ILE A 13 -33.78 15.73 -23.33
C ILE A 13 -33.61 15.09 -21.94
N LEU A 14 -34.32 13.98 -21.67
CA LEU A 14 -34.03 13.14 -20.52
C LEU A 14 -32.64 12.52 -20.72
N ALA A 15 -31.66 13.00 -19.97
CA ALA A 15 -30.40 12.30 -19.77
C ALA A 15 -30.68 11.03 -18.95
N ALA A 16 -30.47 9.86 -19.54
CA ALA A 16 -30.48 8.61 -18.81
C ALA A 16 -29.32 8.61 -17.79
N PRO A 17 -29.54 8.21 -16.52
CA PRO A 17 -28.45 8.11 -15.57
C PRO A 17 -27.51 6.98 -16.04
N VAL A 18 -26.26 7.34 -16.30
CA VAL A 18 -25.17 6.38 -16.46
C VAL A 18 -25.06 5.64 -15.14
N LEU A 19 -25.52 4.39 -15.13
CA LEU A 19 -25.26 3.45 -14.05
C LEU A 19 -23.74 3.31 -13.95
N ALA A 20 -23.14 3.96 -12.95
CA ALA A 20 -21.80 3.67 -12.51
C ALA A 20 -21.75 2.18 -12.18
N SER A 21 -21.05 1.41 -13.01
CA SER A 21 -20.68 0.04 -12.73
C SER A 21 -19.81 0.05 -11.47
N HIS A 22 -20.46 -0.14 -10.32
CA HIS A 22 -19.76 -0.46 -9.09
C HIS A 22 -19.16 -1.84 -9.33
N SER A 23 -17.88 -1.87 -9.71
CA SER A 23 -17.07 -3.06 -9.55
C SER A 23 -17.29 -3.55 -8.12
N VAL A 24 -17.86 -4.74 -7.97
CA VAL A 24 -17.94 -5.43 -6.68
C VAL A 24 -16.50 -5.55 -6.21
N SER A 25 -16.10 -4.63 -5.32
CA SER A 25 -14.82 -4.71 -4.64
C SER A 25 -14.76 -6.11 -4.03
N ALA A 26 -13.70 -6.86 -4.30
CA ALA A 26 -13.45 -8.10 -3.57
C ALA A 26 -13.57 -7.74 -2.08
N ALA A 27 -14.53 -8.33 -1.38
CA ALA A 27 -15.05 -7.76 -0.14
C ALA A 27 -13.97 -7.69 0.95
N GLU A 28 -13.25 -6.56 1.04
CA GLU A 28 -12.09 -6.36 1.91
C GLU A 28 -12.48 -6.54 3.40
N THR A 29 -11.59 -7.15 4.18
CA THR A 29 -11.79 -7.24 5.65
C THR A 29 -11.39 -5.93 6.32
N ALA A 30 -10.41 -5.21 5.77
CA ALA A 30 -9.96 -3.86 6.11
C ALA A 30 -9.28 -3.25 4.86
N PRO A 31 -9.10 -1.91 4.76
CA PRO A 31 -8.55 -1.27 3.56
C PRO A 31 -7.28 -1.93 3.05
N GLY A 32 -7.33 -2.43 1.82
CA GLY A 32 -6.19 -3.08 1.18
C GLY A 32 -5.96 -4.55 1.56
N ILE A 33 -6.62 -5.11 2.57
CA ILE A 33 -6.47 -6.52 2.98
C ILE A 33 -7.58 -7.37 2.33
N THR A 34 -7.19 -8.16 1.33
CA THR A 34 -8.10 -8.99 0.51
C THR A 34 -7.84 -10.50 0.63
N ASP A 35 -6.71 -10.91 1.20
CA ASP A 35 -6.36 -12.31 1.43
C ASP A 35 -6.94 -12.79 2.77
N PHE A 36 -7.72 -13.87 2.79
CA PHE A 36 -8.29 -14.47 4.02
C PHE A 36 -7.66 -15.82 4.39
N THR A 37 -6.66 -16.26 3.62
CA THR A 37 -6.15 -17.63 3.71
C THR A 37 -5.09 -17.82 4.79
N LYS A 38 -4.45 -16.74 5.24
CA LYS A 38 -3.39 -16.80 6.25
C LYS A 38 -3.96 -17.02 7.66
N PRO A 39 -3.18 -17.62 8.58
CA PRO A 39 -3.44 -17.57 10.03
C PRO A 39 -3.69 -16.14 10.53
N PHE A 40 -4.59 -15.96 11.50
CA PHE A 40 -4.92 -14.63 12.04
C PHE A 40 -3.68 -13.86 12.58
N ASN A 41 -2.69 -14.59 13.12
CA ASN A 41 -1.44 -14.02 13.62
C ASN A 41 -0.45 -13.60 12.52
N GLU A 42 -0.81 -13.70 11.25
CA GLU A 42 0.00 -13.22 10.11
C GLU A 42 -0.57 -11.94 9.47
N TYR A 43 -1.60 -11.35 10.09
CA TYR A 43 -2.16 -10.06 9.72
C TYR A 43 -1.68 -8.97 10.65
N THR A 44 -1.53 -7.77 10.10
CA THR A 44 -1.38 -6.52 10.83
C THR A 44 -2.67 -5.71 10.72
N TRP A 45 -3.18 -5.25 11.86
CA TRP A 45 -4.38 -4.45 11.97
C TRP A 45 -4.09 -3.11 12.61
N VAL A 46 -4.82 -2.06 12.22
CA VAL A 46 -4.86 -0.83 13.01
C VAL A 46 -5.71 -1.07 14.26
N MET A 47 -5.16 -0.71 15.41
CA MET A 47 -5.82 -0.75 16.71
C MET A 47 -5.95 0.68 17.27
N ALA A 48 -7.16 1.05 17.66
CA ALA A 48 -7.42 2.34 18.30
C ALA A 48 -7.07 2.26 19.79
N HIS A 49 -6.09 3.05 20.21
CA HIS A 49 -5.81 3.29 21.62
C HIS A 49 -6.91 4.18 22.22
N ASN A 50 -7.41 3.84 23.41
CA ASN A 50 -8.55 4.47 24.08
C ASN A 50 -9.68 4.82 23.11
N GLY A 51 -10.10 3.83 22.32
CA GLY A 51 -10.94 4.07 21.15
C GLY A 51 -12.30 4.73 21.46
N PHE A 52 -12.72 4.73 22.73
CA PHE A 52 -13.92 5.42 23.22
C PHE A 52 -13.78 6.95 23.31
N LEU A 53 -12.59 7.52 23.08
CA LEU A 53 -12.36 8.98 23.00
C LEU A 53 -12.73 9.60 21.64
N ASP A 54 -13.07 8.77 20.65
CA ASP A 54 -13.58 9.16 19.32
C ASP A 54 -14.75 8.25 18.95
N GLU A 55 -15.49 8.58 17.89
CA GLU A 55 -16.63 7.79 17.41
C GLU A 55 -16.18 6.41 16.91
N MET A 56 -16.36 5.38 17.74
CA MET A 56 -15.92 4.00 17.45
C MET A 56 -16.53 3.44 16.16
N ARG A 57 -17.75 3.85 15.80
CA ARG A 57 -18.39 3.43 14.53
C ARG A 57 -17.64 3.96 13.31
N GLU A 58 -17.17 5.19 13.37
CA GLU A 58 -16.38 5.81 12.30
C GLU A 58 -14.98 5.20 12.23
N GLN A 59 -14.36 4.88 13.37
CA GLN A 59 -13.09 4.15 13.41
C GLN A 59 -13.20 2.78 12.71
N LEU A 60 -14.28 2.02 12.99
CA LEU A 60 -14.56 0.76 12.30
C LEU A 60 -14.75 0.96 10.78
N ASN A 61 -15.48 2.00 10.37
CA ASN A 61 -15.68 2.34 8.96
C ASN A 61 -14.37 2.69 8.25
N ARG A 62 -13.44 3.37 8.93
CA ARG A 62 -12.10 3.68 8.41
C ARG A 62 -11.22 2.45 8.24
N GLY A 63 -11.53 1.35 8.92
CA GLY A 63 -10.79 0.10 8.81
C GLY A 63 -10.13 -0.38 10.10
N VAL A 64 -10.35 0.30 11.24
CA VAL A 64 -9.84 -0.17 12.53
C VAL A 64 -10.43 -1.56 12.82
N ARG A 65 -9.59 -2.49 13.25
CA ARG A 65 -9.99 -3.86 13.63
C ARG A 65 -9.51 -4.27 15.02
N GLY A 66 -8.81 -3.38 15.74
CA GLY A 66 -8.48 -3.53 17.15
C GLY A 66 -8.97 -2.33 17.96
N PHE A 67 -9.40 -2.52 19.21
CA PHE A 67 -9.75 -1.44 20.14
C PHE A 67 -9.17 -1.73 21.52
N MET A 68 -8.51 -0.75 22.12
CA MET A 68 -8.19 -0.74 23.56
C MET A 68 -9.25 0.08 24.28
N LEU A 69 -9.88 -0.53 25.29
CA LEU A 69 -10.98 0.07 26.04
C LEU A 69 -10.74 -0.07 27.55
N ASP A 70 -10.92 1.03 28.26
CA ASP A 70 -10.74 1.09 29.72
C ASP A 70 -12.10 0.94 30.39
N LEU A 71 -12.20 0.01 31.33
CA LEU A 71 -13.44 -0.25 32.07
C LEU A 71 -13.34 0.26 33.50
N HIS A 72 -14.19 1.21 33.87
CA HIS A 72 -14.37 1.65 35.26
C HIS A 72 -15.84 1.61 35.68
N LEU A 73 -16.08 1.72 37.00
CA LEU A 73 -17.42 1.86 37.56
C LEU A 73 -17.98 3.26 37.30
N GLY A 74 -19.30 3.36 37.14
CA GLY A 74 -20.00 4.64 37.12
C GLY A 74 -19.96 5.35 38.49
N ASN A 75 -19.90 6.68 38.47
CA ASN A 75 -19.83 7.53 39.68
C ASN A 75 -21.14 7.62 40.47
N LEU A 76 -22.29 7.29 39.88
CA LEU A 76 -23.62 7.50 40.48
C LEU A 76 -24.56 6.29 40.40
N ASP A 77 -24.08 5.13 39.99
CA ASP A 77 -24.94 3.99 39.74
C ASP A 77 -25.32 3.24 41.02
N SER A 78 -26.63 3.07 41.23
CA SER A 78 -27.18 2.23 42.30
C SER A 78 -26.98 0.74 42.04
N THR A 79 -26.86 0.34 40.76
CA THR A 79 -26.48 -1.01 40.33
C THR A 79 -25.15 -0.93 39.57
N PRO A 80 -24.03 -1.46 40.12
CA PRO A 80 -22.72 -1.31 39.50
C PRO A 80 -22.67 -1.92 38.09
N THR A 81 -22.31 -1.10 37.10
CA THR A 81 -22.06 -1.48 35.69
C THR A 81 -20.73 -0.93 35.20
N ALA A 82 -20.21 -1.51 34.11
CA ALA A 82 -18.99 -1.08 33.44
C ALA A 82 -19.24 0.07 32.45
N TYR A 83 -18.41 1.09 32.53
CA TYR A 83 -18.37 2.25 31.64
C TYR A 83 -16.99 2.37 30.97
N LEU A 84 -16.97 3.07 29.83
CA LEU A 84 -15.78 3.37 29.04
C LEU A 84 -15.28 4.78 29.36
N CYS A 85 -14.15 4.91 30.06
CA CYS A 85 -13.52 6.20 30.31
C CYS A 85 -12.06 6.03 30.74
N HIS A 86 -11.26 7.07 30.55
CA HIS A 86 -9.91 7.15 31.08
C HIS A 86 -9.91 8.04 32.34
N THR A 87 -9.56 7.49 33.51
CA THR A 87 -9.61 8.24 34.77
C THR A 87 -8.22 8.53 35.31
N LEU A 88 -7.94 9.79 35.64
CA LEU A 88 -6.68 10.18 36.30
C LEU A 88 -6.80 10.14 37.83
N ASP A 89 -7.97 10.53 38.38
CA ASP A 89 -8.08 10.81 39.82
C ASP A 89 -9.24 10.09 40.52
N THR A 90 -10.38 9.93 39.82
CA THR A 90 -11.64 9.49 40.43
C THR A 90 -11.84 7.98 40.42
N TRP A 91 -11.08 7.25 39.58
CA TRP A 91 -11.23 5.81 39.32
C TRP A 91 -12.65 5.38 38.90
N LYS A 92 -13.49 6.35 38.52
CA LYS A 92 -14.90 6.17 38.16
C LYS A 92 -15.26 7.06 36.96
N CYS A 93 -16.07 6.49 36.08
CA CYS A 93 -16.65 7.18 34.94
C CYS A 93 -17.83 8.06 35.33
N SER A 94 -18.04 9.12 34.57
CA SER A 94 -19.23 9.96 34.60
C SER A 94 -20.41 9.24 33.95
N THR A 95 -21.42 8.89 34.74
CA THR A 95 -22.64 8.22 34.21
C THR A 95 -23.48 9.10 33.27
N ARG A 96 -23.14 10.39 33.15
CA ARG A 96 -23.83 11.37 32.30
C ARG A 96 -23.25 11.49 30.89
N THR A 97 -21.95 11.24 30.75
CA THR A 97 -21.20 11.51 29.51
C THR A 97 -20.56 10.26 28.94
N ASP A 98 -20.22 9.31 29.80
CA ASP A 98 -19.41 8.16 29.40
C ASP A 98 -20.32 7.02 28.97
N MET A 99 -19.89 6.30 27.94
CA MET A 99 -20.67 5.22 27.35
C MET A 99 -20.59 3.97 28.22
N LYS A 100 -21.69 3.24 28.40
CA LYS A 100 -21.64 1.90 29.02
C LYS A 100 -20.96 0.93 28.07
N PHE A 101 -20.16 0.02 28.61
CA PHE A 101 -19.51 -1.01 27.79
C PHE A 101 -20.54 -1.90 27.05
N ALA A 102 -21.65 -2.25 27.70
CA ALA A 102 -22.74 -2.99 27.08
C ALA A 102 -23.37 -2.22 25.89
N ASP A 103 -23.48 -0.90 25.98
CA ASP A 103 -24.01 -0.07 24.90
C ASP A 103 -23.05 -0.04 23.71
N ALA A 104 -21.74 0.03 23.95
CA ALA A 104 -20.73 -0.04 22.89
C ALA A 104 -20.85 -1.37 22.11
N LEU A 105 -21.00 -2.49 22.82
CA LEU A 105 -21.21 -3.79 22.19
C LEU A 105 -22.53 -3.83 21.39
N ASN A 106 -23.64 -3.39 22.00
CA ASN A 106 -24.98 -3.47 21.41
C ASN A 106 -25.19 -2.55 20.20
N THR A 107 -24.61 -1.34 20.24
CA THR A 107 -24.92 -0.29 19.26
C THR A 107 -23.80 -0.07 18.23
N VAL A 108 -22.56 -0.44 18.55
CA VAL A 108 -21.41 -0.24 17.67
C VAL A 108 -20.88 -1.56 17.14
N PHE A 109 -20.33 -2.42 18.01
CA PHE A 109 -19.55 -3.59 17.56
C PHE A 109 -20.41 -4.68 16.94
N LEU A 110 -21.50 -5.12 17.59
CA LEU A 110 -22.33 -6.20 17.05
C LEU A 110 -23.06 -5.77 15.77
N PRO A 111 -23.66 -4.57 15.67
CA PRO A 111 -24.25 -4.10 14.41
C PRO A 111 -23.22 -3.96 13.27
N PHE A 112 -22.01 -3.48 13.56
CA PHE A 112 -20.93 -3.43 12.58
C PHE A 112 -20.58 -4.83 12.06
N LEU A 113 -20.34 -5.80 12.94
CA LEU A 113 -20.01 -7.16 12.53
C LEU A 113 -21.14 -7.81 11.71
N ARG A 114 -22.41 -7.55 12.06
CA ARG A 114 -23.58 -8.03 11.28
C ARG A 114 -23.63 -7.45 9.87
N SER A 115 -23.29 -6.17 9.73
CA SER A 115 -23.29 -5.47 8.42
C SER A 115 -22.02 -5.73 7.59
N ASN A 116 -20.94 -6.21 8.22
CA ASN A 116 -19.65 -6.46 7.59
C ASN A 116 -19.23 -7.91 7.83
N PRO A 117 -19.75 -8.89 7.05
CA PRO A 117 -19.58 -10.31 7.32
C PRO A 117 -18.12 -10.80 7.27
N ASN A 118 -17.25 -10.08 6.57
CA ASN A 118 -15.82 -10.42 6.44
C ASN A 118 -14.95 -9.76 7.53
N ALA A 119 -15.51 -8.88 8.36
CA ALA A 119 -14.76 -8.22 9.42
C ALA A 119 -14.58 -9.14 10.63
N VAL A 120 -13.38 -9.12 11.20
CA VAL A 120 -13.06 -9.65 12.53
C VAL A 120 -12.54 -8.49 13.37
N VAL A 121 -13.09 -8.31 14.58
CA VAL A 121 -12.72 -7.22 15.47
C VAL A 121 -12.14 -7.78 16.75
N THR A 122 -11.04 -7.20 17.21
CA THR A 122 -10.40 -7.51 18.49
C THR A 122 -10.61 -6.35 19.47
N VAL A 123 -11.00 -6.67 20.70
CA VAL A 123 -11.16 -5.71 21.79
C VAL A 123 -10.28 -6.15 22.95
N THR A 124 -9.34 -5.29 23.36
CA THR A 124 -8.49 -5.47 24.54
C THR A 124 -9.03 -4.56 25.63
N LEU A 125 -9.30 -5.15 26.80
CA LEU A 125 -9.89 -4.45 27.95
C LEU A 125 -8.81 -4.20 29.01
N GLU A 126 -8.64 -2.92 29.37
CA GLU A 126 -8.00 -2.53 30.62
C GLU A 126 -9.09 -2.48 31.70
N ASN A 127 -9.14 -3.50 32.55
CA ASN A 127 -10.32 -3.82 33.34
C ASN A 127 -10.15 -3.48 34.83
N TYR A 128 -10.77 -2.39 35.25
CA TYR A 128 -10.85 -1.96 36.65
C TYR A 128 -12.16 -2.33 37.34
N VAL A 129 -13.03 -3.16 36.72
CA VAL A 129 -14.29 -3.60 37.33
C VAL A 129 -14.27 -5.08 37.72
N GLY A 130 -15.03 -5.42 38.77
CA GLY A 130 -15.15 -6.78 39.28
C GLY A 130 -15.79 -7.75 38.28
N ARG A 131 -15.50 -9.05 38.44
CA ARG A 131 -16.05 -10.13 37.59
C ARG A 131 -17.58 -10.11 37.48
N ASP A 132 -18.29 -9.84 38.57
CA ASP A 132 -19.76 -9.79 38.60
C ASP A 132 -20.31 -8.61 37.78
N VAL A 133 -19.65 -7.45 37.83
CA VAL A 133 -19.96 -6.27 37.03
C VAL A 133 -19.79 -6.57 35.56
N LEU A 134 -18.67 -7.22 35.20
CA LEU A 134 -18.38 -7.60 33.83
C LEU A 134 -19.38 -8.65 33.31
N ASN A 135 -19.77 -9.64 34.13
CA ASN A 135 -20.81 -10.61 33.75
C ASN A 135 -22.15 -9.92 33.49
N ARG A 136 -22.57 -8.96 34.33
CA ARG A 136 -23.79 -8.17 34.09
C ARG A 136 -23.72 -7.37 32.78
N ALA A 137 -22.57 -6.76 32.48
CA ALA A 137 -22.37 -6.06 31.22
C ALA A 137 -22.51 -7.02 30.02
N PHE A 138 -21.97 -8.24 30.11
CA PHE A 138 -22.15 -9.26 29.07
C PHE A 138 -23.58 -9.79 28.96
N ASP A 139 -24.28 -9.98 30.08
CA ASP A 139 -25.70 -10.39 30.08
C ASP A 139 -26.60 -9.35 29.42
N ALA A 140 -26.26 -8.06 29.53
CA ALA A 140 -26.98 -6.96 28.89
C ALA A 140 -26.80 -6.88 27.35
N VAL A 141 -26.04 -7.81 26.74
CA VAL A 141 -25.76 -7.81 25.29
C VAL A 141 -26.31 -9.08 24.62
N PRO A 142 -27.56 -9.05 24.12
CA PRO A 142 -28.16 -10.18 23.43
C PRO A 142 -27.36 -10.63 22.20
N GLY A 143 -27.05 -11.92 22.13
CA GLY A 143 -26.30 -12.53 21.02
C GLY A 143 -24.79 -12.30 21.07
N LEU A 144 -24.24 -11.75 22.17
CA LEU A 144 -22.79 -11.60 22.33
C LEU A 144 -22.05 -12.94 22.16
N ALA A 145 -22.53 -13.98 22.84
CA ALA A 145 -21.93 -15.32 22.79
C ALA A 145 -21.88 -15.94 21.39
N ASP A 146 -22.80 -15.54 20.51
CA ASP A 146 -22.85 -16.03 19.13
C ASP A 146 -21.75 -15.40 18.26
N MET A 147 -21.28 -14.20 18.62
CA MET A 147 -20.24 -13.47 17.92
C MET A 147 -18.86 -13.62 18.55
N MET A 148 -18.75 -14.03 19.81
CA MET A 148 -17.47 -14.08 20.51
C MET A 148 -16.63 -15.29 20.08
N PHE A 149 -15.39 -15.02 19.67
CA PHE A 149 -14.39 -16.02 19.32
C PHE A 149 -14.04 -16.87 20.53
N ASP A 150 -13.88 -18.18 20.31
CA ASP A 150 -13.44 -19.11 21.33
C ASP A 150 -12.27 -19.95 20.81
N PRO A 151 -11.05 -19.75 21.34
CA PRO A 151 -9.88 -20.50 20.87
C PRO A 151 -9.98 -22.00 21.17
N ARG A 152 -10.81 -22.44 22.13
CA ARG A 152 -10.93 -23.86 22.52
C ARG A 152 -11.35 -24.76 21.36
N ALA A 153 -12.11 -24.23 20.40
CA ALA A 153 -12.48 -24.91 19.16
C ALA A 153 -11.28 -25.31 18.29
N TYR A 154 -10.11 -24.73 18.56
CA TYR A 154 -8.87 -24.92 17.82
C TYR A 154 -7.71 -25.41 18.72
N SER A 155 -8.01 -25.91 19.92
CA SER A 155 -7.02 -26.31 20.94
C SER A 155 -5.99 -27.36 20.48
N GLY A 156 -6.32 -28.16 19.47
CA GLY A 156 -5.39 -29.11 18.83
C GLY A 156 -4.46 -28.52 17.76
N SER A 157 -4.69 -27.28 17.32
CA SER A 157 -3.88 -26.59 16.31
C SER A 157 -2.60 -26.02 16.92
N ARG A 158 -1.51 -25.95 16.16
CA ARG A 158 -0.26 -25.28 16.56
C ARG A 158 -0.14 -23.83 16.07
N SER A 159 -1.22 -23.29 15.51
CA SER A 159 -1.30 -21.91 15.03
C SER A 159 -2.70 -21.37 15.23
N TRP A 160 -2.84 -20.05 15.16
CA TRP A 160 -4.14 -19.42 15.07
C TRP A 160 -4.91 -19.96 13.86
N PRO A 161 -6.24 -20.07 13.94
CA PRO A 161 -7.06 -20.36 12.76
C PRO A 161 -6.84 -19.30 11.68
N THR A 162 -7.07 -19.70 10.43
CA THR A 162 -7.03 -18.76 9.31
C THR A 162 -8.12 -17.71 9.45
N LEU A 163 -7.93 -16.54 8.86
CA LEU A 163 -8.94 -15.49 8.88
C LEU A 163 -10.28 -16.00 8.29
N GLN A 164 -10.21 -16.79 7.22
CA GLN A 164 -11.37 -17.46 6.62
C GLN A 164 -12.09 -18.43 7.57
N GLN A 165 -11.35 -19.15 8.43
CA GLN A 165 -11.94 -20.04 9.44
C GLN A 165 -12.65 -19.24 10.54
N ILE A 166 -12.06 -18.14 11.01
CA ILE A 166 -12.71 -17.24 11.99
C ILE A 166 -13.99 -16.66 11.37
N ILE A 167 -13.91 -16.12 10.15
CA ILE A 167 -15.06 -15.57 9.41
C ILE A 167 -16.16 -16.62 9.25
N GLY A 168 -15.80 -17.81 8.75
CA GLY A 168 -16.73 -18.90 8.48
C GLY A 168 -17.41 -19.46 9.74
N SER A 169 -16.79 -19.32 10.92
CA SER A 169 -17.41 -19.70 12.20
C SER A 169 -18.52 -18.76 12.66
N GLY A 170 -18.58 -17.53 12.11
CA GLY A 170 -19.45 -16.45 12.60
C GLY A 170 -18.98 -15.78 13.89
N LYS A 171 -18.04 -16.40 14.63
CA LYS A 171 -17.50 -15.92 15.90
C LYS A 171 -16.32 -14.96 15.70
N ARG A 172 -16.64 -13.72 15.31
CA ARG A 172 -15.72 -12.71 14.76
C ARG A 172 -15.36 -11.57 15.73
N LEU A 173 -15.72 -11.68 17.01
CA LEU A 173 -15.30 -10.76 18.07
C LEU A 173 -14.29 -11.44 19.00
N ILE A 174 -13.02 -11.08 18.91
CA ILE A 174 -11.96 -11.55 19.82
C ILE A 174 -11.88 -10.58 20.99
N MET A 175 -11.88 -11.08 22.23
CA MET A 175 -11.83 -10.22 23.42
C MET A 175 -10.74 -10.67 24.39
N LEU A 176 -9.87 -9.74 24.76
CA LEU A 176 -8.79 -9.90 25.72
C LEU A 176 -9.01 -8.96 26.90
N THR A 177 -8.48 -9.30 28.07
CA THR A 177 -8.55 -8.50 29.29
C THR A 177 -7.27 -8.66 30.11
N ASP A 178 -6.88 -7.61 30.83
CA ASP A 178 -5.86 -7.66 31.87
C ASP A 178 -6.44 -8.08 33.24
N GLY A 179 -7.76 -7.97 33.43
CA GLY A 179 -8.44 -8.25 34.69
C GLY A 179 -9.59 -9.25 34.53
N HIS A 180 -9.69 -10.21 35.45
CA HIS A 180 -10.77 -11.21 35.48
C HIS A 180 -10.98 -12.05 34.20
N PRO A 181 -9.94 -12.68 33.59
CA PRO A 181 -10.13 -13.55 32.43
C PRO A 181 -10.94 -14.83 32.75
N GLY A 182 -11.21 -15.63 31.73
CA GLY A 182 -11.78 -16.97 31.83
C GLY A 182 -13.22 -17.08 31.34
N GLU A 183 -13.91 -18.14 31.78
CA GLU A 183 -15.25 -18.48 31.30
C GLU A 183 -16.35 -17.67 32.00
N TYR A 184 -17.23 -17.07 31.20
CA TYR A 184 -18.43 -16.36 31.64
C TYR A 184 -19.67 -17.06 31.10
N VAL A 185 -20.80 -16.89 31.78
CA VAL A 185 -22.11 -17.31 31.28
C VAL A 185 -22.90 -16.06 30.96
N SER A 186 -23.13 -15.82 29.68
CA SER A 186 -23.95 -14.71 29.18
C SER A 186 -25.22 -15.28 28.55
N ASN A 187 -26.39 -14.92 29.07
CA ASN A 187 -27.69 -15.36 28.53
C ASN A 187 -27.77 -16.89 28.28
N GLY A 188 -27.25 -17.69 29.22
CA GLY A 188 -27.25 -19.15 29.15
C GLY A 188 -26.23 -19.79 28.19
N LYS A 189 -25.35 -19.00 27.58
CA LYS A 189 -24.26 -19.47 26.71
C LYS A 189 -22.90 -19.14 27.32
N THR A 190 -21.95 -20.04 27.16
CA THR A 190 -20.57 -19.83 27.60
C THR A 190 -19.83 -18.91 26.64
N ILE A 191 -19.13 -17.93 27.19
CA ILE A 191 -18.19 -17.08 26.47
C ILE A 191 -16.83 -17.13 27.19
N ASN A 192 -15.73 -17.00 26.44
CA ASN A 192 -14.38 -17.13 26.98
C ASN A 192 -13.58 -15.83 26.79
N LEU A 193 -13.23 -15.17 27.88
CA LEU A 193 -12.47 -13.93 27.88
C LEU A 193 -10.97 -14.22 28.07
N LEU A 194 -10.15 -13.81 27.10
CA LEU A 194 -8.73 -14.18 27.06
C LEU A 194 -7.88 -13.27 27.96
N LYS A 195 -6.85 -13.80 28.62
CA LYS A 195 -5.90 -13.00 29.40
C LYS A 195 -4.83 -12.40 28.46
N ASP A 196 -4.80 -11.08 28.33
CA ASP A 196 -3.85 -10.33 27.49
C ASP A 196 -2.40 -10.87 27.53
N SER A 197 -1.79 -10.89 28.71
CA SER A 197 -0.42 -11.32 29.03
C SER A 197 -0.15 -12.81 28.84
N GLN A 198 -1.15 -13.59 28.42
CA GLN A 198 -0.98 -14.97 27.93
C GLN A 198 -1.06 -15.07 26.39
N TRP A 199 -1.78 -14.17 25.73
CA TRP A 199 -2.17 -14.28 24.32
C TRP A 199 -1.46 -13.29 23.38
N GLU A 200 -1.01 -12.15 23.89
CA GLU A 200 -0.33 -11.11 23.09
C GLU A 200 0.99 -10.70 23.75
N ASN A 201 2.04 -10.48 22.97
CA ASN A 201 3.21 -9.69 23.30
C ASN A 201 2.86 -8.21 23.15
N GLN A 202 3.36 -7.33 24.01
CA GLN A 202 3.15 -5.89 23.87
C GLN A 202 4.44 -5.16 24.25
N ASN A 203 4.79 -4.10 23.51
CA ASN A 203 5.84 -3.19 23.95
C ASN A 203 5.31 -2.21 25.01
N TYR A 204 6.22 -1.56 25.73
CA TYR A 204 5.85 -0.57 26.75
C TYR A 204 4.91 0.50 26.18
N TRP A 205 3.91 0.88 26.96
CA TRP A 205 2.73 1.64 26.53
C TRP A 205 2.95 3.15 26.50
N ASP A 206 4.18 3.57 26.19
CA ASP A 206 4.54 4.98 26.15
C ASP A 206 5.66 5.17 25.13
N LEU A 207 5.37 5.92 24.06
CA LEU A 207 6.36 6.44 23.11
C LEU A 207 7.13 7.62 23.72
N GLY A 208 6.94 7.91 25.00
CA GLY A 208 7.48 9.05 25.73
C GLY A 208 6.34 9.87 26.32
N ALA A 209 6.53 10.40 27.53
CA ALA A 209 5.41 10.97 28.28
C ALA A 209 4.65 12.09 27.54
N THR A 210 5.31 12.87 26.69
CA THR A 210 4.71 13.96 25.89
C THR A 210 5.25 13.98 24.47
N THR A 211 4.60 14.73 23.58
CA THR A 211 5.00 14.92 22.18
C THR A 211 6.38 15.57 21.98
N LEU A 212 7.01 16.08 23.04
CA LEU A 212 8.35 16.68 23.02
C LEU A 212 9.47 15.64 23.19
N LYS A 213 9.14 14.40 23.56
CA LYS A 213 10.12 13.33 23.80
C LYS A 213 9.65 12.02 23.18
N HIS A 214 10.50 11.40 22.39
CA HIS A 214 10.22 10.12 21.76
C HIS A 214 11.17 9.03 22.24
N ASP A 215 10.60 7.99 22.83
CA ASP A 215 11.26 6.72 23.10
C ASP A 215 10.84 5.69 22.04
N TRP A 216 11.65 5.61 20.98
CA TRP A 216 11.44 4.65 19.89
C TRP A 216 11.78 3.21 20.25
N SER A 217 12.33 2.97 21.45
CA SER A 217 12.64 1.61 21.88
C SER A 217 11.39 0.73 21.90
N CYS A 218 11.62 -0.59 21.88
CA CYS A 218 10.56 -1.60 21.85
C CYS A 218 10.64 -2.58 23.05
N PRO A 219 10.86 -2.09 24.29
CA PRO A 219 10.95 -2.95 25.46
C PRO A 219 9.59 -3.59 25.71
N SER A 220 9.57 -4.81 26.25
CA SER A 220 8.32 -5.48 26.58
C SER A 220 7.57 -4.73 27.69
N ARG A 221 6.24 -4.71 27.61
CA ARG A 221 5.33 -4.34 28.71
C ARG A 221 5.55 -5.23 29.94
N TRP A 222 6.06 -6.45 29.76
CA TRP A 222 6.33 -7.41 30.82
C TRP A 222 7.83 -7.71 30.96
N ASN A 223 8.19 -8.61 31.88
CA ASN A 223 9.58 -8.97 32.16
C ASN A 223 10.35 -9.50 30.93
N SER A 224 9.65 -10.09 29.96
CA SER A 224 10.25 -10.56 28.69
C SER A 224 9.16 -10.82 27.63
N TYR A 225 9.56 -10.81 26.36
CA TYR A 225 8.72 -11.35 25.29
C TYR A 225 8.75 -12.88 25.30
N THR A 226 7.57 -13.50 25.34
CA THR A 226 7.47 -14.96 25.23
C THR A 226 6.84 -15.31 23.88
N PRO A 227 7.36 -16.30 23.14
CA PRO A 227 6.93 -16.53 21.77
C PRO A 227 5.56 -17.22 21.65
N THR A 228 5.14 -17.96 22.69
CA THR A 228 3.97 -18.85 22.60
C THR A 228 2.95 -18.63 23.70
N VAL A 229 1.69 -18.91 23.38
CA VAL A 229 0.57 -18.90 24.32
C VAL A 229 0.79 -19.96 25.40
N ALA A 230 0.65 -19.58 26.66
CA ALA A 230 0.86 -20.45 27.83
C ALA A 230 -0.47 -20.74 28.54
N VAL A 231 -1.28 -21.60 27.95
CA VAL A 231 -2.60 -22.01 28.48
C VAL A 231 -2.68 -23.53 28.56
N ASN A 232 -3.18 -24.06 29.68
CA ASN A 232 -3.33 -25.50 29.90
C ASN A 232 -4.35 -26.12 28.94
N GLY A 233 -4.08 -27.33 28.44
CA GLY A 233 -4.97 -28.04 27.51
C GLY A 233 -4.97 -27.44 26.09
N PHE A 234 -3.97 -26.62 25.77
CA PHE A 234 -3.87 -25.92 24.51
C PHE A 234 -2.52 -26.22 23.84
N SER A 235 -2.54 -26.52 22.55
CA SER A 235 -1.30 -26.62 21.76
C SER A 235 -0.66 -25.23 21.62
N PRO A 236 0.67 -25.10 21.70
CA PRO A 236 1.33 -23.79 21.67
C PRO A 236 1.04 -23.03 20.36
N TRP A 237 0.47 -21.82 20.47
CA TRP A 237 0.29 -20.89 19.36
C TRP A 237 1.30 -19.75 19.46
N PRO A 238 1.71 -19.12 18.35
CA PRO A 238 2.40 -17.83 18.42
C PRO A 238 1.55 -16.81 19.19
N ARG A 239 2.14 -16.10 20.15
CA ARG A 239 1.48 -14.93 20.74
C ARG A 239 1.36 -13.84 19.68
N LEU A 240 0.25 -13.11 19.73
CA LEU A 240 0.09 -11.90 18.91
C LEU A 240 1.14 -10.86 19.32
N PHE A 241 1.40 -9.83 18.52
CA PHE A 241 2.23 -8.70 18.93
C PHE A 241 1.47 -7.38 18.75
N VAL A 242 1.30 -6.64 19.84
CA VAL A 242 0.73 -5.30 19.87
C VAL A 242 1.89 -4.29 19.97
N MET A 243 2.02 -3.44 18.95
CA MET A 243 2.96 -2.33 18.95
C MET A 243 2.23 -1.04 19.35
N ASN A 244 2.37 -0.64 20.61
CA ASN A 244 1.92 0.65 21.16
C ASN A 244 2.75 1.79 20.59
N GLN A 245 2.12 2.63 19.77
CA GLN A 245 2.70 3.78 19.07
C GLN A 245 1.92 5.05 19.44
N PHE A 246 1.98 5.42 20.72
CA PHE A 246 1.33 6.61 21.26
C PHE A 246 2.05 7.11 22.51
N HIS A 247 1.93 8.41 22.79
CA HIS A 247 2.42 9.05 24.02
C HIS A 247 1.47 8.83 25.20
N SER A 248 1.88 9.07 26.45
CA SER A 248 0.96 8.96 27.61
C SER A 248 0.14 10.24 27.87
N PHE A 249 0.71 11.43 27.68
CA PHE A 249 0.08 12.72 27.98
C PHE A 249 0.30 13.75 26.86
N GLU A 250 -0.45 14.87 26.91
CA GLU A 250 -0.33 16.04 26.01
C GLU A 250 -0.33 15.72 24.51
N LYS A 251 -1.10 14.70 24.13
CA LYS A 251 -1.20 14.19 22.77
C LYS A 251 -2.08 15.10 21.92
N ASN A 252 -1.79 15.20 20.62
CA ASN A 252 -2.63 15.93 19.69
C ASN A 252 -2.58 15.32 18.28
N ALA A 253 -3.61 15.60 17.48
CA ALA A 253 -3.81 15.00 16.16
C ALA A 253 -2.77 15.43 15.10
N ALA A 254 -2.18 16.62 15.23
CA ALA A 254 -1.16 17.08 14.29
C ALA A 254 0.13 16.27 14.48
N HIS A 255 0.65 16.27 15.72
CA HIS A 255 1.83 15.50 16.10
C HIS A 255 1.67 14.00 15.82
N ALA A 256 0.51 13.43 16.17
CA ALA A 256 0.25 12.02 15.89
C ALA A 256 0.30 11.71 14.39
N GLY A 257 -0.16 12.62 13.52
CA GLY A 257 -0.07 12.43 12.07
C GLY A 257 1.34 12.60 11.52
N ASP A 258 2.04 13.65 11.95
CA ASP A 258 3.32 14.06 11.37
C ASP A 258 4.51 13.22 11.92
N VAL A 259 4.34 12.57 13.07
CA VAL A 259 5.40 11.82 13.75
C VAL A 259 4.96 10.41 14.12
N ASP A 260 3.99 10.24 15.01
CA ASP A 260 3.71 8.92 15.61
C ASP A 260 3.18 7.92 14.57
N ASN A 261 2.24 8.34 13.74
CA ASN A 261 1.58 7.55 12.69
C ASN A 261 2.20 7.77 11.31
N ASN A 262 3.26 8.58 11.21
CA ASN A 262 3.97 8.80 9.97
C ASN A 262 4.77 7.55 9.58
N LEU A 263 4.75 7.21 8.29
CA LEU A 263 5.35 5.99 7.77
C LEU A 263 6.84 5.84 8.12
N THR A 264 7.61 6.92 8.08
CA THR A 264 9.04 6.90 8.40
C THR A 264 9.29 6.33 9.78
N TYR A 265 8.56 6.82 10.78
CA TYR A 265 8.74 6.40 12.17
C TYR A 265 8.14 5.01 12.43
N LEU A 266 7.00 4.70 11.81
CA LEU A 266 6.41 3.36 11.87
C LEU A 266 7.36 2.30 11.30
N GLU A 267 7.90 2.51 10.10
CA GLU A 267 8.82 1.55 9.46
C GLU A 267 10.14 1.46 10.23
N ARG A 268 10.73 2.59 10.67
CA ARG A 268 11.95 2.55 11.51
C ARG A 268 11.70 1.74 12.79
N ARG A 269 10.51 1.83 13.38
CA ARG A 269 10.20 1.07 14.59
C ARG A 269 10.10 -0.43 14.33
N VAL A 270 9.46 -0.85 13.25
CA VAL A 270 9.37 -2.27 12.89
C VAL A 270 10.70 -2.83 12.38
N ASP A 271 11.39 -2.11 11.48
CA ASP A 271 12.58 -2.59 10.75
C ASP A 271 13.86 -2.49 11.59
N SER A 272 13.91 -1.58 12.58
CA SER A 272 15.10 -1.35 13.43
C SER A 272 14.82 -1.63 14.90
N HIS A 273 13.93 -0.87 15.54
CA HIS A 273 13.82 -0.88 17.00
C HIS A 273 13.24 -2.18 17.55
N CYS A 274 12.07 -2.60 17.08
CA CYS A 274 11.48 -3.88 17.46
C CYS A 274 12.25 -5.06 16.86
N ALA A 275 12.78 -4.92 15.63
CA ALA A 275 13.62 -5.96 15.03
C ALA A 275 14.83 -6.32 15.90
N ALA A 276 15.50 -5.31 16.49
CA ALA A 276 16.63 -5.53 17.38
C ALA A 276 16.23 -6.31 18.64
N VAL A 277 15.05 -6.05 19.21
CA VAL A 277 14.57 -6.74 20.41
C VAL A 277 14.13 -8.18 20.11
N PHE A 278 13.49 -8.41 18.97
CA PHE A 278 13.07 -9.75 18.56
C PHE A 278 14.18 -10.56 17.85
N GLY A 279 15.33 -9.94 17.56
CA GLY A 279 16.43 -10.53 16.77
C GLY A 279 16.10 -10.72 15.29
N LYS A 280 14.93 -10.26 14.84
CA LYS A 280 14.44 -10.30 13.45
C LYS A 280 13.31 -9.31 13.27
N ARG A 281 13.14 -8.82 12.03
CA ARG A 281 11.96 -8.02 11.65
C ARG A 281 10.69 -8.80 11.97
N THR A 282 9.85 -8.22 12.81
CA THR A 282 8.59 -8.83 13.26
C THR A 282 7.47 -7.85 13.00
N ALA A 283 6.59 -8.18 12.05
CA ALA A 283 5.39 -7.38 11.80
C ALA A 283 4.46 -7.48 13.02
N PRO A 284 4.01 -6.36 13.61
CA PRO A 284 3.01 -6.42 14.66
C PRO A 284 1.68 -6.92 14.14
N ASN A 285 0.94 -7.64 14.98
CA ASN A 285 -0.45 -7.96 14.68
C ASN A 285 -1.38 -6.77 14.87
N PHE A 286 -1.02 -5.86 15.78
CA PHE A 286 -1.74 -4.62 15.99
C PHE A 286 -0.78 -3.44 16.06
N LEU A 287 -1.03 -2.43 15.23
CA LEU A 287 -0.48 -1.09 15.36
C LEU A 287 -1.44 -0.29 16.22
N ALA A 288 -1.16 -0.18 17.52
CA ALA A 288 -2.00 0.54 18.47
C ALA A 288 -1.61 2.01 18.48
N ILE A 289 -2.52 2.89 18.03
CA ILE A 289 -2.25 4.31 17.79
C ILE A 289 -3.36 5.21 18.33
N ASP A 290 -3.00 6.46 18.64
CA ASP A 290 -3.96 7.55 18.81
C ASP A 290 -4.26 8.23 17.47
N TYR A 291 -5.42 8.92 17.38
CA TYR A 291 -5.82 9.72 16.22
C TYR A 291 -5.72 8.97 14.87
N ASN A 292 -6.28 7.75 14.80
CA ASN A 292 -6.19 6.86 13.62
C ASN A 292 -6.72 7.42 12.29
N HIS A 293 -7.31 8.61 12.27
CA HIS A 293 -7.66 9.33 11.03
C HIS A 293 -6.49 10.16 10.47
N ARG A 294 -5.29 10.07 11.05
CA ARG A 294 -4.07 10.81 10.69
C ARG A 294 -2.93 9.83 10.40
N GLY A 295 -2.03 10.21 9.48
CA GLY A 295 -0.84 9.45 9.12
C GLY A 295 -1.13 8.24 8.20
N ASP A 296 -0.17 7.31 8.15
CA ASP A 296 -0.04 6.30 7.09
C ASP A 296 -0.29 4.86 7.59
N THR A 297 -0.84 4.72 8.79
CA THR A 297 -0.94 3.43 9.48
C THR A 297 -1.78 2.41 8.71
N PHE A 298 -2.83 2.82 7.98
CA PHE A 298 -3.68 1.91 7.19
C PHE A 298 -2.95 1.28 5.99
N PRO A 299 -2.39 2.06 5.03
CA PRO A 299 -1.60 1.45 3.96
C PRO A 299 -0.39 0.68 4.51
N TYR A 300 0.21 1.12 5.62
CA TYR A 300 1.31 0.39 6.24
C TYR A 300 0.88 -0.98 6.81
N ALA A 301 -0.26 -1.06 7.51
CA ALA A 301 -0.81 -2.31 8.02
C ALA A 301 -1.11 -3.32 6.90
N ALA A 302 -1.68 -2.84 5.79
CA ALA A 302 -1.91 -3.68 4.61
C ALA A 302 -0.57 -4.17 4.01
N ALA A 303 0.42 -3.29 3.89
CA ALA A 303 1.74 -3.65 3.36
C ALA A 303 2.49 -4.67 4.23
N LEU A 304 2.40 -4.55 5.56
CA LEU A 304 2.95 -5.54 6.49
C LEU A 304 2.30 -6.92 6.37
N THR A 305 1.02 -6.95 5.98
CA THR A 305 0.24 -8.19 5.83
C THR A 305 0.54 -8.89 4.50
N GLN A 306 0.60 -8.15 3.39
CA GLN A 306 0.61 -8.75 2.04
C GLN A 306 1.82 -8.38 1.19
N GLY A 307 2.74 -7.58 1.72
CA GLY A 307 3.84 -7.00 0.96
C GLY A 307 3.51 -5.61 0.45
N GLY A 308 4.52 -4.91 -0.05
CA GLY A 308 4.36 -3.57 -0.58
C GLY A 308 5.63 -3.01 -1.22
N TYR A 309 5.44 -1.82 -1.78
CA TYR A 309 6.45 -1.00 -2.43
C TYR A 309 6.70 0.20 -1.50
N TYR A 310 7.85 0.23 -0.83
CA TYR A 310 8.22 1.24 0.17
C TYR A 310 9.13 2.26 -0.49
N PHE A 311 8.67 3.48 -0.72
CA PHE A 311 9.43 4.53 -1.39
C PHE A 311 10.21 5.37 -0.37
N TYR A 312 11.37 5.86 -0.78
CA TYR A 312 12.30 6.61 0.06
C TYR A 312 12.76 7.89 -0.62
N GLU A 313 12.92 8.95 0.17
CA GLU A 313 13.42 10.25 -0.28
C GLU A 313 14.95 10.26 -0.50
N GLN A 314 15.64 9.19 -0.10
CA GLN A 314 17.07 9.01 -0.27
C GLN A 314 17.35 7.83 -1.17
N ASN A 315 18.50 7.83 -1.84
CA ASN A 315 18.97 6.67 -2.59
C ASN A 315 19.32 5.51 -1.65
N GLN A 316 19.38 4.31 -2.22
CA GLN A 316 19.69 3.04 -1.54
C GLN A 316 18.71 2.67 -0.43
N ALA A 317 17.48 3.19 -0.49
CA ALA A 317 16.49 3.07 0.57
C ALA A 317 17.08 3.42 1.95
N ASN A 318 17.90 4.47 1.98
CA ASN A 318 18.62 4.87 3.18
C ASN A 318 17.65 5.37 4.23
N SER A 319 17.56 4.62 5.34
CA SER A 319 16.64 4.91 6.45
C SER A 319 17.00 6.16 7.26
N ALA A 320 18.13 6.82 6.97
CA ALA A 320 18.45 8.13 7.53
C ALA A 320 17.54 9.24 6.98
N GLY A 321 17.00 9.06 5.77
CA GLY A 321 15.91 9.89 5.24
C GLY A 321 14.55 9.27 5.49
N ASP A 322 13.54 9.98 5.01
CA ASP A 322 12.14 9.64 5.15
C ASP A 322 11.70 8.54 4.17
N THR A 323 10.78 7.73 4.67
CA THR A 323 10.01 6.77 3.85
C THR A 323 8.77 7.53 3.39
N THR A 324 8.78 7.98 2.13
CA THR A 324 7.77 8.90 1.58
C THR A 324 6.39 8.26 1.61
N CYS A 325 6.27 7.03 1.10
CA CYS A 325 5.03 6.28 1.20
C CYS A 325 5.22 4.78 1.03
N VAL A 326 4.15 4.04 1.31
CA VAL A 326 4.05 2.61 1.08
C VAL A 326 2.78 2.31 0.31
N ILE A 327 2.94 1.57 -0.78
CA ILE A 327 1.81 1.05 -1.56
C ILE A 327 1.70 -0.45 -1.29
N PRO A 328 0.57 -0.95 -0.74
CA PRO A 328 0.37 -2.38 -0.54
C PRO A 328 0.42 -3.16 -1.85
N ALA A 329 0.99 -4.37 -1.85
CA ALA A 329 0.99 -5.27 -2.98
C ALA A 329 -0.40 -5.91 -3.20
N GLY A 330 -0.57 -6.73 -4.24
CA GLY A 330 -1.80 -7.53 -4.44
C GLY A 330 -2.92 -6.88 -5.26
N LYS A 331 -2.75 -5.63 -5.71
CA LYS A 331 -3.60 -5.02 -6.74
C LYS A 331 -2.80 -4.08 -7.64
N ASP A 332 -3.41 -3.73 -8.78
CA ASP A 332 -2.85 -2.77 -9.72
C ASP A 332 -3.11 -1.34 -9.24
N TYR A 333 -2.16 -0.45 -9.52
CA TYR A 333 -2.22 0.97 -9.17
C TYR A 333 -1.87 1.83 -10.38
N ASN A 334 -2.51 2.98 -10.52
CA ASN A 334 -2.15 3.96 -11.54
C ASN A 334 -2.66 5.34 -11.13
N PHE A 335 -1.78 6.18 -10.59
CA PHE A 335 -2.17 7.47 -10.01
C PHE A 335 -1.06 8.51 -10.12
N SER A 336 -1.45 9.78 -10.18
CA SER A 336 -0.57 10.94 -10.06
C SER A 336 -0.37 11.30 -8.58
N LEU A 337 0.80 11.83 -8.24
CA LEU A 337 1.12 12.32 -6.91
C LEU A 337 0.66 13.78 -6.74
N PRO A 338 0.28 14.21 -5.52
CA PRO A 338 0.24 13.42 -4.29
C PRO A 338 -1.02 12.54 -4.19
N ALA A 339 -0.86 11.27 -3.80
CA ALA A 339 -1.96 10.34 -3.53
C ALA A 339 -1.48 9.13 -2.73
N HIS A 340 -2.39 8.46 -2.02
CA HIS A 340 -2.08 7.26 -1.22
C HIS A 340 -0.99 7.46 -0.15
N GLY A 341 -0.87 8.67 0.38
CA GLY A 341 0.21 9.03 1.32
C GLY A 341 1.54 9.35 0.65
N CYS A 342 1.67 9.22 -0.67
CA CYS A 342 2.88 9.58 -1.41
C CYS A 342 2.93 11.07 -1.73
N GLU A 343 4.01 11.74 -1.33
CA GLU A 343 4.33 13.10 -1.74
C GLU A 343 4.83 13.18 -3.19
N ASN A 344 4.61 14.33 -3.83
CA ASN A 344 5.13 14.61 -5.17
C ASN A 344 6.59 15.03 -5.09
N ASP A 345 7.42 14.59 -6.04
CA ASP A 345 8.82 15.01 -6.17
C ASP A 345 9.74 14.67 -4.98
N GLU A 346 9.42 13.61 -4.23
CA GLU A 346 10.28 13.18 -3.11
C GLU A 346 10.99 11.84 -3.40
N ALA A 347 10.30 10.87 -4.01
CA ALA A 347 10.81 9.51 -4.13
C ALA A 347 12.06 9.41 -5.03
N ARG A 348 13.09 8.71 -4.54
CA ARG A 348 14.35 8.43 -5.27
C ARG A 348 14.70 6.96 -5.36
N SER A 349 14.21 6.17 -4.42
CA SER A 349 14.48 4.74 -4.36
C SER A 349 13.32 3.98 -3.71
N LEU A 350 13.33 2.66 -3.75
CA LEU A 350 12.32 1.85 -3.06
C LEU A 350 12.85 0.53 -2.51
N LYS A 351 12.14 -0.04 -1.52
CA LYS A 351 12.24 -1.45 -1.11
C LYS A 351 11.02 -2.24 -1.58
N LEU A 352 11.27 -3.46 -2.04
CA LEU A 352 10.25 -4.44 -2.39
C LEU A 352 10.18 -5.52 -1.30
N ARG A 353 8.98 -5.80 -0.80
CA ARG A 353 8.69 -6.91 0.14
C ARG A 353 7.41 -7.59 -0.27
N GLY A 354 7.35 -8.92 -0.31
CA GLY A 354 6.12 -9.64 -0.66
C GLY A 354 5.58 -9.32 -2.06
N VAL A 355 6.47 -9.08 -3.03
CA VAL A 355 6.10 -8.68 -4.41
C VAL A 355 6.20 -9.88 -5.34
N ALA A 356 5.15 -10.13 -6.12
CA ALA A 356 5.08 -11.26 -7.04
C ALA A 356 5.98 -11.09 -8.27
N LYS A 357 6.46 -12.21 -8.80
CA LYS A 357 7.13 -12.26 -10.11
C LYS A 357 6.22 -11.73 -11.21
N GLY A 358 6.82 -10.96 -12.13
CA GLY A 358 6.11 -10.40 -13.28
C GLY A 358 5.32 -9.13 -12.93
N THR A 359 5.51 -8.57 -11.75
CA THR A 359 5.08 -7.21 -11.43
C THR A 359 6.00 -6.20 -12.12
N ARG A 360 5.42 -5.17 -12.74
CA ARG A 360 6.10 -3.96 -13.18
C ARG A 360 5.70 -2.79 -12.29
N ILE A 361 6.70 -2.09 -11.75
CA ILE A 361 6.54 -0.76 -11.16
C ILE A 361 7.06 0.26 -12.18
N ALA A 362 6.28 1.28 -12.46
CA ALA A 362 6.64 2.39 -13.33
C ALA A 362 6.56 3.70 -12.54
N VAL A 363 7.62 4.49 -12.60
CA VAL A 363 7.70 5.83 -12.00
C VAL A 363 7.97 6.84 -13.11
N TYR A 364 7.29 7.99 -13.06
CA TYR A 364 7.41 9.04 -14.06
C TYR A 364 7.58 10.40 -13.40
N ASP A 365 8.41 11.26 -14.01
CA ASP A 365 8.47 12.69 -13.67
C ASP A 365 7.17 13.39 -14.12
N SER A 366 6.64 13.01 -15.28
CA SER A 366 5.36 13.55 -15.75
C SER A 366 4.16 13.00 -14.97
N SER A 367 3.34 13.88 -14.40
CA SER A 367 2.07 13.53 -13.72
C SER A 367 1.06 12.83 -14.65
N SER A 368 1.10 13.11 -15.96
CA SER A 368 0.28 12.42 -16.96
C SER A 368 0.87 11.08 -17.42
N GLY A 369 2.11 10.77 -17.02
CA GLY A 369 2.85 9.61 -17.48
C GLY A 369 3.40 9.76 -18.90
N ASP A 370 3.66 11.00 -19.36
CA ASP A 370 4.23 11.24 -20.68
C ASP A 370 5.65 10.62 -20.79
N PRO A 371 5.88 9.65 -21.68
CA PRO A 371 7.18 8.99 -21.83
C PRO A 371 8.21 9.88 -22.56
N LYS A 372 7.88 11.14 -22.88
CA LYS A 372 8.86 12.15 -23.32
C LYS A 372 9.66 12.74 -22.18
N ASP A 373 9.21 12.55 -20.94
CA ASP A 373 9.98 12.93 -19.76
C ASP A 373 10.63 11.72 -19.08
N ASP A 374 11.40 11.97 -18.03
CA ASP A 374 12.05 10.92 -17.27
C ASP A 374 11.07 9.88 -16.75
N HIS A 375 11.42 8.62 -16.93
CA HIS A 375 10.68 7.51 -16.36
C HIS A 375 11.57 6.28 -16.17
N ALA A 376 11.15 5.41 -15.25
CA ALA A 376 11.80 4.13 -15.03
C ALA A 376 10.79 3.00 -14.91
N PHE A 377 11.14 1.84 -15.45
CA PHE A 377 10.42 0.59 -15.29
C PHE A 377 11.24 -0.38 -14.45
N ILE A 378 10.65 -0.90 -13.38
CA ILE A 378 11.20 -1.96 -12.54
C ILE A 378 10.38 -3.22 -12.77
N ASP A 379 10.95 -4.20 -13.47
CA ASP A 379 10.35 -5.51 -13.73
C ASP A 379 10.86 -6.54 -12.73
N VAL A 380 9.97 -7.09 -11.90
CA VAL A 380 10.29 -8.08 -10.88
C VAL A 380 10.41 -9.47 -11.51
N LYS A 381 11.57 -10.13 -11.34
CA LYS A 381 11.95 -11.35 -12.08
C LYS A 381 11.69 -12.66 -11.31
N ARG A 382 11.53 -12.57 -9.99
CA ARG A 382 11.16 -13.69 -9.12
C ARG A 382 10.21 -13.22 -8.02
N ASP A 383 9.56 -14.17 -7.35
CA ASP A 383 8.76 -13.84 -6.17
C ASP A 383 9.69 -13.36 -5.04
N ILE A 384 9.37 -12.20 -4.47
CA ILE A 384 10.07 -11.62 -3.31
C ILE A 384 9.26 -11.99 -2.07
N GLY A 385 9.87 -12.71 -1.13
CA GLY A 385 9.21 -13.10 0.12
C GLY A 385 8.77 -11.91 0.97
N LEU A 386 7.75 -12.09 1.82
CA LEU A 386 7.24 -11.04 2.73
C LEU A 386 8.30 -10.56 3.74
N HIS A 387 9.18 -11.47 4.16
CA HIS A 387 10.28 -11.19 5.09
C HIS A 387 11.59 -10.82 4.39
N GLU A 388 11.63 -10.87 3.05
CA GLU A 388 12.76 -10.40 2.26
C GLU A 388 12.71 -8.85 2.13
N SER A 389 13.83 -8.28 1.72
CA SER A 389 13.95 -6.86 1.36
C SER A 389 14.86 -6.74 0.15
N VAL A 390 14.28 -6.44 -1.00
CA VAL A 390 15.04 -6.12 -2.22
C VAL A 390 15.08 -4.61 -2.39
N VAL A 391 16.28 -4.04 -2.52
CA VAL A 391 16.49 -2.60 -2.65
C VAL A 391 16.65 -2.23 -4.11
N VAL A 392 15.78 -1.35 -4.60
CA VAL A 392 15.98 -0.62 -5.84
C VAL A 392 16.59 0.73 -5.46
N GLY A 393 17.91 0.84 -5.57
CA GLY A 393 18.65 1.93 -4.91
C GLY A 393 18.60 3.31 -5.57
N THR A 394 18.09 3.42 -6.79
CA THR A 394 17.89 4.69 -7.54
C THR A 394 16.99 4.39 -8.72
N PHE A 395 16.26 5.39 -9.24
CA PHE A 395 15.50 5.25 -10.48
C PHE A 395 16.30 5.63 -11.74
N GLU A 396 17.53 6.15 -11.58
CA GLU A 396 18.31 6.75 -12.67
C GLU A 396 19.41 5.86 -13.26
N THR A 397 19.47 4.57 -12.90
CA THR A 397 20.55 3.67 -13.35
C THR A 397 20.03 2.38 -13.97
N GLN A 398 20.45 2.07 -15.20
CA GLN A 398 20.19 0.76 -15.80
C GLN A 398 20.75 -0.33 -14.90
N TYR A 399 19.91 -1.28 -14.49
CA TYR A 399 20.31 -2.32 -13.55
C TYR A 399 19.58 -3.63 -13.86
N GLU A 400 20.24 -4.76 -13.66
CA GLU A 400 19.60 -6.07 -13.70
C GLU A 400 20.35 -7.06 -12.84
N ASP A 401 19.60 -7.83 -12.06
CA ASP A 401 20.08 -8.99 -11.31
C ASP A 401 19.07 -10.15 -11.38
N ALA A 402 19.11 -11.05 -10.40
CA ALA A 402 18.15 -12.17 -10.29
C ALA A 402 16.75 -11.72 -9.81
N ASP A 403 16.67 -10.57 -9.15
CA ASP A 403 15.50 -10.10 -8.41
C ASP A 403 14.64 -9.18 -9.28
N PHE A 404 15.27 -8.22 -9.94
CA PHE A 404 14.60 -7.27 -10.80
C PHE A 404 15.46 -6.77 -11.95
N LYS A 405 14.80 -6.07 -12.86
CA LYS A 405 15.43 -5.32 -13.94
C LYS A 405 14.89 -3.89 -13.90
N LEU A 406 15.78 -2.90 -13.87
CA LEU A 406 15.47 -1.48 -13.96
C LEU A 406 15.86 -0.92 -15.32
N THR A 407 14.89 -0.35 -16.03
CA THR A 407 15.07 0.39 -17.28
C THR A 407 14.78 1.87 -17.05
N TYR A 408 15.82 2.69 -17.09
CA TYR A 408 15.71 4.14 -16.97
C TYR A 408 15.74 4.87 -18.32
N VAL A 409 14.81 5.78 -18.55
CA VAL A 409 14.78 6.64 -19.72
C VAL A 409 15.00 8.08 -19.27
N ARG A 410 16.16 8.62 -19.60
CA ARG A 410 16.63 9.94 -19.14
C ARG A 410 16.16 11.07 -20.04
N ASN A 411 15.72 12.16 -19.42
CA ASN A 411 15.60 13.49 -20.02
C ASN A 411 16.41 14.52 -19.20
N ASN A 412 15.95 14.87 -17.99
CA ASN A 412 16.53 15.85 -17.08
C ASN A 412 16.72 15.37 -15.61
N GLY A 413 16.38 14.11 -15.30
CA GLY A 413 16.52 13.47 -13.98
C GLY A 413 15.19 13.03 -13.38
N LEU A 414 15.17 11.98 -12.57
CA LEU A 414 13.97 11.33 -12.01
C LEU A 414 14.00 11.21 -10.49
N ASP A 415 15.19 11.03 -9.89
CA ASP A 415 15.32 10.87 -8.44
C ASP A 415 14.88 12.17 -7.74
N GLY A 416 13.77 12.12 -7.00
CA GLY A 416 13.20 13.29 -6.32
C GLY A 416 12.38 14.18 -7.26
N LYS A 417 11.81 13.59 -8.33
CA LYS A 417 10.87 14.25 -9.25
C LYS A 417 9.70 13.35 -9.64
N VAL A 418 9.56 12.20 -8.99
CA VAL A 418 8.47 11.27 -9.33
C VAL A 418 7.14 11.97 -9.05
N SER A 419 6.32 12.14 -10.09
CA SER A 419 4.96 12.69 -10.00
C SER A 419 3.86 11.70 -10.40
N ARG A 420 4.22 10.49 -10.83
CA ARG A 420 3.25 9.42 -11.13
C ARG A 420 3.83 8.05 -10.82
N ILE A 421 3.00 7.18 -10.24
CA ILE A 421 3.32 5.78 -9.98
C ILE A 421 2.27 4.90 -10.66
N SER A 422 2.73 3.86 -11.33
CA SER A 422 1.89 2.79 -11.87
C SER A 422 2.48 1.43 -11.49
N VAL A 423 1.62 0.51 -11.03
CA VAL A 423 1.99 -0.85 -10.67
C VAL A 423 1.03 -1.78 -11.39
N GLY A 424 1.57 -2.75 -12.12
CA GLY A 424 0.77 -3.74 -12.83
C GLY A 424 1.63 -4.92 -13.27
N LYS A 425 1.24 -5.58 -14.36
CA LYS A 425 1.99 -6.72 -14.92
C LYS A 425 3.03 -6.28 -15.93
N THR A 426 4.21 -6.89 -15.88
CA THR A 426 5.21 -6.82 -16.95
C THR A 426 4.63 -7.47 -18.21
N PRO A 427 4.54 -6.76 -19.35
CA PRO A 427 4.04 -7.34 -20.59
C PRO A 427 4.94 -8.47 -21.10
N ALA A 428 4.34 -9.60 -21.50
CA ALA A 428 5.08 -10.77 -22.01
C ALA A 428 5.19 -10.78 -23.54
N ASP A 429 4.30 -10.07 -24.22
CA ASP A 429 4.04 -10.16 -25.67
C ASP A 429 4.67 -9.02 -26.49
N PHE A 430 5.60 -8.26 -25.90
CA PHE A 430 6.20 -7.07 -26.52
C PHE A 430 5.17 -5.98 -26.88
N SER A 431 4.00 -5.96 -26.24
CA SER A 431 3.03 -4.85 -26.40
C SER A 431 3.58 -3.50 -25.91
N ASP A 432 4.62 -3.51 -25.07
CA ASP A 432 5.38 -2.35 -24.62
C ASP A 432 6.62 -2.05 -25.48
N ALA A 433 6.82 -2.77 -26.59
CA ALA A 433 7.96 -2.56 -27.46
C ALA A 433 8.03 -1.10 -27.94
N SER A 434 9.19 -0.50 -27.76
CA SER A 434 9.38 0.93 -27.98
C SER A 434 10.85 1.29 -28.20
N VAL A 435 11.04 2.42 -28.87
CA VAL A 435 12.34 3.06 -29.11
C VAL A 435 12.26 4.54 -28.74
N VAL A 436 13.27 5.02 -28.04
CA VAL A 436 13.41 6.42 -27.66
C VAL A 436 14.42 7.07 -28.59
N LEU A 437 14.07 8.19 -29.21
CA LEU A 437 14.94 8.98 -30.07
C LEU A 437 15.53 10.16 -29.29
N TYR A 438 16.80 10.46 -29.56
CA TYR A 438 17.58 11.44 -28.80
C TYR A 438 18.21 12.51 -29.69
N GLU A 439 18.32 13.74 -29.16
CA GLU A 439 18.93 14.89 -29.84
C GLU A 439 20.45 14.71 -30.04
N GLY A 440 21.11 13.99 -29.12
CA GLY A 440 22.55 13.74 -29.15
C GLY A 440 22.89 12.36 -29.71
N ASN A 441 24.17 12.14 -30.05
CA ASN A 441 24.69 10.80 -30.32
C ASN A 441 24.77 9.99 -29.00
N GLY A 442 24.76 8.66 -29.11
CA GLY A 442 24.93 7.76 -27.97
C GLY A 442 23.75 7.74 -26.97
N ALA A 443 22.54 8.09 -27.42
CA ALA A 443 21.37 8.32 -26.57
C ALA A 443 21.62 9.41 -25.50
N GLY A 444 22.29 10.51 -25.91
CA GLY A 444 22.54 11.69 -25.07
C GLY A 444 21.65 12.90 -25.42
N GLN A 445 21.79 14.00 -24.67
CA GLN A 445 20.91 15.19 -24.72
C GLN A 445 19.44 14.84 -24.43
N ASN A 446 18.48 15.64 -24.90
CA ASN A 446 17.07 15.46 -24.54
C ASN A 446 16.39 14.38 -25.39
N ILE A 447 15.26 13.90 -24.89
CA ILE A 447 14.37 13.01 -25.62
C ILE A 447 13.66 13.82 -26.72
N VAL A 448 13.80 13.36 -27.97
CA VAL A 448 13.00 13.87 -29.09
C VAL A 448 11.59 13.28 -29.01
N CYS A 449 11.51 11.97 -28.81
CA CYS A 449 10.26 11.23 -28.60
C CYS A 449 10.48 9.76 -28.24
N THR A 450 9.40 9.13 -27.77
CA THR A 450 9.29 7.68 -27.63
C THR A 450 8.29 7.15 -28.67
N VAL A 451 8.69 6.17 -29.47
CA VAL A 451 7.91 5.59 -30.55
C VAL A 451 7.61 4.13 -30.23
N SER A 452 6.34 3.73 -30.33
CA SER A 452 5.95 2.33 -30.21
C SER A 452 6.48 1.51 -31.38
N LEU A 453 7.09 0.37 -31.06
CA LEU A 453 7.48 -0.69 -31.98
C LEU A 453 6.48 -1.86 -31.98
N ALA A 454 5.39 -1.74 -31.21
CA ALA A 454 4.38 -2.77 -31.04
C ALA A 454 3.39 -2.85 -32.21
N HIS A 455 3.42 -1.90 -33.15
CA HIS A 455 2.60 -1.90 -34.37
C HIS A 455 3.38 -1.31 -35.55
N SER A 456 3.05 -1.76 -36.78
CA SER A 456 3.60 -1.13 -37.99
C SER A 456 2.98 0.25 -38.20
N ALA A 457 3.80 1.26 -38.51
CA ALA A 457 3.35 2.63 -38.66
C ALA A 457 4.27 3.42 -39.59
N ASN A 458 3.72 4.40 -40.29
CA ASN A 458 4.46 5.40 -41.06
C ASN A 458 3.95 6.78 -40.64
N PHE A 459 4.86 7.68 -40.26
CA PHE A 459 4.45 9.02 -39.85
C PHE A 459 5.58 10.04 -40.03
N ASN A 460 5.17 11.29 -40.11
CA ASN A 460 6.03 12.44 -40.22
C ASN A 460 6.24 13.10 -38.86
N PHE A 461 7.41 13.70 -38.65
CA PHE A 461 7.76 14.40 -37.42
C PHE A 461 7.16 15.81 -37.50
N LYS A 462 5.93 15.98 -37.01
CA LYS A 462 5.22 17.26 -37.04
C LYS A 462 5.42 18.03 -35.73
N SER A 463 5.44 19.36 -35.82
CA SER A 463 5.38 20.21 -34.63
C SER A 463 4.11 19.90 -33.83
N GLY A 464 4.30 19.42 -32.61
CA GLY A 464 3.23 19.26 -31.62
C GLY A 464 2.62 17.86 -31.42
N ASN A 465 2.99 16.80 -32.17
CA ASN A 465 2.26 15.52 -31.99
C ASN A 465 2.95 14.18 -32.33
N ALA A 466 4.23 14.01 -31.95
CA ALA A 466 4.81 12.71 -31.51
C ALA A 466 6.33 12.81 -31.41
N CYS A 467 6.99 13.43 -32.39
CA CYS A 467 8.45 13.61 -32.46
C CYS A 467 8.79 14.98 -33.04
N LYS A 468 9.74 15.69 -32.42
CA LYS A 468 10.22 16.98 -32.94
C LYS A 468 11.01 16.76 -34.23
N ASN A 469 10.73 17.60 -35.23
CA ASN A 469 11.37 17.53 -36.53
C ASN A 469 12.84 17.98 -36.44
N ASP A 470 13.72 17.37 -37.22
CA ASP A 470 15.10 17.82 -37.42
C ASP A 470 15.99 17.84 -36.15
N GLU A 471 15.66 16.99 -35.18
CA GLU A 471 16.41 16.89 -33.93
C GLU A 471 17.08 15.52 -33.68
N ALA A 472 16.54 14.41 -34.18
CA ALA A 472 17.00 13.06 -33.77
C ALA A 472 18.33 12.62 -34.41
N LYS A 473 19.28 12.16 -33.57
CA LYS A 473 20.61 11.69 -33.98
C LYS A 473 20.90 10.24 -33.63
N SER A 474 20.28 9.74 -32.57
CA SER A 474 20.48 8.40 -32.07
C SER A 474 19.20 7.84 -31.45
N ALA A 475 19.24 6.57 -31.07
CA ALA A 475 18.11 5.92 -30.42
C ALA A 475 18.54 4.97 -29.29
N ARG A 476 17.60 4.68 -28.39
CA ARG A 476 17.66 3.55 -27.47
C ARG A 476 16.43 2.67 -27.69
N ILE A 477 16.64 1.43 -28.12
CA ILE A 477 15.56 0.45 -28.24
C ILE A 477 15.35 -0.11 -26.83
N LEU A 478 14.20 0.18 -26.21
CA LEU A 478 13.91 -0.29 -24.85
C LEU A 478 13.55 -1.77 -24.85
N ARG A 479 12.71 -2.15 -25.84
CA ARG A 479 12.28 -3.52 -26.07
C ARG A 479 11.80 -3.69 -27.49
N ALA A 480 12.11 -4.82 -28.13
CA ALA A 480 11.63 -5.14 -29.47
C ALA A 480 11.71 -6.65 -29.75
N LYS A 481 10.76 -7.17 -30.52
CA LYS A 481 10.76 -8.55 -31.00
C LYS A 481 11.72 -8.71 -32.19
N ALA A 482 12.37 -9.87 -32.31
CA ALA A 482 13.16 -10.23 -33.48
C ALA A 482 12.32 -10.15 -34.76
N GLY A 483 12.90 -9.58 -35.81
CA GLY A 483 12.23 -9.30 -37.09
C GLY A 483 11.60 -7.90 -37.16
N THR A 484 11.41 -7.22 -36.03
CA THR A 484 10.98 -5.82 -36.04
C THR A 484 12.07 -4.96 -36.69
N SER A 485 11.67 -3.96 -37.46
CA SER A 485 12.58 -2.96 -38.00
C SER A 485 11.98 -1.58 -37.91
N PHE A 486 12.83 -0.57 -37.81
CA PHE A 486 12.41 0.80 -38.00
C PHE A 486 13.38 1.53 -38.92
N SER A 487 12.91 2.55 -39.61
CA SER A 487 13.72 3.40 -40.48
C SER A 487 13.40 4.86 -40.20
N VAL A 488 14.44 5.67 -40.06
CA VAL A 488 14.34 7.13 -39.97
C VAL A 488 14.81 7.74 -41.28
N TYR A 489 14.15 8.80 -41.72
CA TYR A 489 14.37 9.44 -43.02
C TYR A 489 14.63 10.92 -42.86
N GLY A 490 15.55 11.44 -43.69
CA GLY A 490 15.89 12.86 -43.72
C GLY A 490 14.80 13.76 -44.28
N ASN A 491 13.78 13.16 -44.92
CA ASN A 491 12.67 13.87 -45.56
C ASN A 491 11.32 13.33 -45.09
N TRP A 492 10.27 14.09 -45.36
CA TRP A 492 8.88 13.74 -45.16
C TRP A 492 8.46 12.52 -46.01
N ASP A 493 7.39 11.86 -45.60
CA ASP A 493 6.73 10.75 -46.29
C ASP A 493 7.67 9.58 -46.61
N GLN A 494 8.65 9.35 -45.73
CA GLN A 494 9.66 8.29 -45.83
C GLN A 494 10.47 8.34 -47.13
N ASN A 495 10.64 9.55 -47.69
CA ASN A 495 11.43 9.73 -48.91
C ASN A 495 12.94 9.59 -48.61
N ARG A 496 13.64 8.86 -49.50
CA ARG A 496 15.05 8.50 -49.35
C ARG A 496 16.01 9.51 -49.98
N ASN A 497 15.51 10.56 -50.63
CA ASN A 497 16.31 11.55 -51.35
C ASN A 497 17.15 12.48 -50.44
N GLN A 498 16.89 12.49 -49.12
CA GLN A 498 17.77 13.13 -48.14
C GLN A 498 18.50 12.09 -47.28
N GLY A 499 18.45 10.82 -47.63
CA GLY A 499 19.08 9.75 -46.84
C GLY A 499 18.15 9.16 -45.79
N TYR A 500 18.49 7.96 -45.36
CA TYR A 500 17.76 7.21 -44.36
C TYR A 500 18.70 6.29 -43.59
N ALA A 501 18.29 5.90 -42.39
CA ALA A 501 18.93 4.86 -41.60
C ALA A 501 17.88 3.83 -41.19
N ARG A 502 18.13 2.56 -41.51
CA ARG A 502 17.27 1.43 -41.16
C ARG A 502 17.92 0.61 -40.07
N VAL A 503 17.18 0.32 -39.01
CA VAL A 503 17.56 -0.57 -37.93
C VAL A 503 16.72 -1.83 -38.01
N ASP A 504 17.38 -2.98 -38.16
CA ASP A 504 16.76 -4.31 -38.17
C ASP A 504 17.09 -5.02 -36.84
N VAL A 505 16.06 -5.48 -36.13
CA VAL A 505 16.19 -6.24 -34.89
C VAL A 505 16.38 -7.71 -35.25
N LEU A 506 17.57 -8.24 -34.98
CA LEU A 506 17.98 -9.59 -35.38
C LEU A 506 17.63 -10.65 -34.32
N ARG A 507 17.53 -10.23 -33.05
CA ARG A 507 17.18 -11.07 -31.90
C ARG A 507 16.28 -10.27 -30.96
N ASP A 508 15.47 -10.96 -30.15
CA ASP A 508 14.63 -10.30 -29.15
C ASP A 508 15.47 -9.38 -28.26
N ILE A 509 15.12 -8.11 -28.27
CA ILE A 509 15.69 -7.08 -27.40
C ILE A 509 14.81 -7.05 -26.17
N THR A 510 15.27 -7.73 -25.12
CA THR A 510 14.65 -7.71 -23.79
C THR A 510 15.39 -6.80 -22.83
N GLN A 511 16.52 -6.22 -23.23
CA GLN A 511 17.31 -5.23 -22.50
C GLN A 511 17.55 -3.99 -23.36
N PRO A 512 17.51 -2.77 -22.80
CA PRO A 512 17.73 -1.57 -23.59
C PRO A 512 19.08 -1.60 -24.31
N VAL A 513 19.08 -1.32 -25.62
CA VAL A 513 20.30 -1.22 -26.44
C VAL A 513 20.36 0.13 -27.13
N VAL A 514 21.58 0.67 -27.26
CA VAL A 514 21.82 1.99 -27.85
C VAL A 514 22.20 1.87 -29.31
N VAL A 515 21.42 2.50 -30.19
CA VAL A 515 21.79 2.81 -31.56
C VAL A 515 22.51 4.15 -31.55
N GLY A 516 23.83 4.12 -31.43
CA GLY A 516 24.63 5.30 -31.05
C GLY A 516 24.64 6.44 -32.06
N SER A 517 24.35 6.18 -33.33
CA SER A 517 24.20 7.22 -34.36
C SER A 517 23.45 6.67 -35.55
N PHE A 518 22.68 7.51 -36.23
CA PHE A 518 22.07 7.17 -37.51
C PHE A 518 23.01 7.29 -38.71
N GLU A 519 24.24 7.81 -38.54
CA GLU A 519 25.11 8.17 -39.66
C GLU A 519 25.99 7.08 -40.24
N ARG A 520 26.08 5.91 -39.61
CA ARG A 520 26.97 4.85 -40.11
C ARG A 520 26.32 3.48 -40.00
N ASN A 521 26.90 2.55 -40.75
CA ASN A 521 26.55 1.14 -40.65
C ASN A 521 27.22 0.56 -39.40
N TYR A 522 26.43 -0.13 -38.58
CA TYR A 522 26.91 -0.81 -37.40
C TYR A 522 26.16 -2.13 -37.21
N ASP A 523 26.86 -3.12 -36.68
CA ASP A 523 26.24 -4.37 -36.20
C ASP A 523 26.38 -4.39 -34.68
N GLY A 524 25.25 -4.32 -33.98
CA GLY A 524 25.16 -4.38 -32.53
C GLY A 524 24.91 -5.80 -32.00
N GLY A 525 25.01 -6.83 -32.85
CA GLY A 525 24.78 -8.23 -32.52
C GLY A 525 23.30 -8.61 -32.46
N SER A 526 22.51 -7.98 -31.58
CA SER A 526 21.05 -8.19 -31.49
C SER A 526 20.27 -7.32 -32.48
N TRP A 527 20.91 -6.32 -33.07
CA TRP A 527 20.35 -5.42 -34.08
C TRP A 527 21.44 -4.98 -35.05
N ARG A 528 21.04 -4.52 -36.23
CA ARG A 528 21.94 -3.96 -37.24
C ARG A 528 21.35 -2.67 -37.79
N ILE A 529 22.19 -1.67 -38.01
CA ILE A 529 21.81 -0.43 -38.69
C ILE A 529 22.49 -0.33 -40.05
N THR A 530 21.70 0.07 -41.05
CA THR A 530 22.14 0.33 -42.42
C THR A 530 21.76 1.76 -42.82
N ARG A 531 22.76 2.59 -43.08
CA ARG A 531 22.66 3.93 -43.66
C ARG A 531 22.58 3.82 -45.18
N GLY A 532 21.62 4.49 -45.81
CA GLY A 532 21.45 4.50 -47.27
C GLY A 532 20.83 5.78 -47.83
N GLY A 533 20.93 5.98 -49.15
CA GLY A 533 20.43 7.16 -49.87
C GLY A 533 21.54 7.94 -50.59
N SER A 534 21.22 8.52 -51.75
CA SER A 534 22.16 9.04 -52.75
C SER A 534 22.63 10.50 -52.53
N SER A 535 22.03 11.22 -51.59
CA SER A 535 22.32 12.63 -51.28
C SER A 535 22.26 12.85 -49.77
N SER A 536 23.24 13.56 -49.23
CA SER A 536 23.55 13.60 -47.79
C SER A 536 22.58 14.47 -46.99
N GLN A 537 21.65 13.87 -46.22
CA GLN A 537 21.20 14.47 -44.97
C GLN A 537 20.60 13.49 -43.93
N LEU A 538 21.44 13.01 -43.02
CA LEU A 538 21.04 12.72 -41.65
C LEU A 538 22.22 13.17 -40.76
N ASP A 539 21.95 13.36 -39.46
CA ASP A 539 22.83 13.69 -38.32
C ASP A 539 22.09 14.60 -37.32
N GLY A 540 20.76 14.51 -37.33
CA GLY A 540 19.83 15.37 -36.62
C GLY A 540 18.59 15.61 -37.46
N LYS A 541 18.75 15.67 -38.78
CA LYS A 541 17.70 16.07 -39.74
C LYS A 541 16.65 15.01 -40.05
N VAL A 542 16.17 14.28 -39.05
CA VAL A 542 15.11 13.28 -39.22
C VAL A 542 13.75 13.98 -39.31
N SER A 543 13.01 13.73 -40.39
CA SER A 543 11.67 14.29 -40.61
C SER A 543 10.55 13.27 -40.71
N SER A 544 10.87 11.98 -40.84
CA SER A 544 9.83 10.94 -40.82
C SER A 544 10.38 9.57 -40.43
N MET A 545 9.49 8.68 -40.01
CA MET A 545 9.83 7.34 -39.54
C MET A 545 8.85 6.29 -40.06
N ARG A 546 9.39 5.08 -40.29
CA ARG A 546 8.65 3.86 -40.59
C ARG A 546 8.98 2.80 -39.56
N VAL A 547 7.97 2.15 -39.00
CA VAL A 547 8.08 0.96 -38.17
C VAL A 547 7.45 -0.21 -38.92
N GLN A 548 8.12 -1.35 -38.93
CA GLN A 548 7.62 -2.59 -39.50
C GLN A 548 7.80 -3.71 -38.49
N GLN A 549 6.73 -4.44 -38.23
CA GLN A 549 6.79 -5.65 -37.43
C GLN A 549 7.21 -6.88 -38.25
N PRO A 550 7.63 -7.97 -37.59
CA PRO A 550 8.05 -9.22 -38.23
C PRO A 550 6.99 -9.82 -39.15
#